data_AF-A0A9Q3FAQ1-F1
#
_entry.id   AF-A0A9Q3FAQ1-F1
#
_cell.length_a   1.000
_cell.length_b   1.000
_cell.length_c   1.000
_cell.angle_alpha   90.00
_cell.angle_beta   90.00
_cell.angle_gamma   90.00
#
_symmetry.space_group_name_H-M   'P 1'
#
loop_
_entity.id
_entity.type
_entity.pdbx_description
1 polymer ?
#
loop_
_entity_poly.entity_id
_entity_poly.type
_entity_poly.pdbx_seq_one_letter_code
_entity_poly.pdbx_strand_id
1 'polypeptide(L)'
;MPKDTANKNLCKHTQDAQKFLVTPAKGMVYIHGTTTKMTVCIDNAQHTLIIDSGAHCCIVARNYLDNHFANCKKKLFPTKEKNFKSASGKMTSIATVIKEIIIPHRKGNIRLIQEFLVLDEDHIQGFLL
;
A
#
# COMPACT_ATOMS: atom_id res chain seq x y z
N MET A 1 9.32 34.63 22.12
CA MET A 1 8.23 33.74 21.67
C MET A 1 7.62 34.33 20.39
N PRO A 2 7.82 33.74 19.21
CA PRO A 2 7.01 34.08 18.05
C PRO A 2 5.77 33.16 18.01
N LYS A 3 4.61 33.78 17.80
CA LYS A 3 3.31 33.14 17.61
C LYS A 3 3.16 32.79 16.14
N ASP A 4 3.40 31.54 15.77
CA ASP A 4 2.99 31.03 14.46
C ASP A 4 1.55 30.55 14.56
N THR A 5 0.61 31.47 14.37
CA THR A 5 -0.77 31.16 14.01
C THR A 5 -0.76 30.54 12.61
N ALA A 6 -0.57 29.22 12.55
CA ALA A 6 -0.71 28.44 11.33
C ALA A 6 -2.15 28.55 10.81
N ASN A 7 -2.24 29.09 9.60
CA ASN A 7 -3.44 29.39 8.84
C ASN A 7 -4.16 28.07 8.46
N LYS A 8 -5.25 27.76 9.17
CA LYS A 8 -5.96 26.46 9.16
C LYS A 8 -6.74 26.10 7.87
N ASN A 9 -6.63 26.85 6.77
CA ASN A 9 -7.58 26.76 5.64
C ASN A 9 -6.97 26.69 4.23
N LEU A 10 -5.75 26.16 4.06
CA LEU A 10 -5.00 26.33 2.80
C LEU A 10 -5.02 25.16 1.81
N CYS A 11 -5.73 24.07 2.07
CA CYS A 11 -5.81 22.96 1.11
C CYS A 11 -7.27 22.63 0.77
N LYS A 12 -7.79 23.26 -0.29
CA LYS A 12 -9.14 22.98 -0.81
C LYS A 12 -9.15 21.86 -1.86
N HIS A 13 -8.02 21.62 -2.52
CA HIS A 13 -7.85 20.57 -3.51
C HIS A 13 -6.58 19.76 -3.21
N THR A 14 -6.61 18.44 -3.40
CA THR A 14 -5.47 17.55 -3.09
C THR A 14 -4.19 17.89 -3.87
N GLN A 15 -4.32 18.56 -5.02
CA GLN A 15 -3.18 19.07 -5.79
C GLN A 15 -2.49 20.27 -5.12
N ASP A 16 -3.18 21.03 -4.27
CA ASP A 16 -2.58 22.15 -3.54
C ASP A 16 -1.67 21.66 -2.41
N ALA A 17 -1.96 20.49 -1.83
CA ALA A 17 -1.12 19.85 -0.82
C ALA A 17 0.30 19.53 -1.35
N GLN A 18 0.42 19.21 -2.63
CA GLN A 18 1.71 18.87 -3.26
C GLN A 18 2.70 20.05 -3.29
N LYS A 19 2.21 21.29 -3.13
CA LYS A 19 3.03 22.51 -3.14
C LYS A 19 3.62 22.85 -1.76
N PHE A 20 3.20 22.15 -0.71
CA PHE A 20 3.74 22.36 0.64
C PHE A 20 4.98 21.47 0.84
N LEU A 21 6.16 22.02 0.54
CA LEU A 21 7.43 21.43 0.94
C LEU A 21 7.60 21.61 2.45
N VAL A 22 7.24 20.59 3.23
CA VAL A 22 7.42 20.61 4.69
C VAL A 22 8.84 20.20 5.02
N THR A 23 9.69 21.16 5.38
CA THR A 23 11.04 20.87 5.90
C THR A 23 10.93 20.09 7.21
N PRO A 24 11.56 18.92 7.37
CA PRO A 24 11.48 18.16 8.60
C PRO A 24 12.11 18.88 9.79
N ALA A 25 11.40 18.86 10.92
CA ALA A 25 11.98 19.26 12.19
C ALA A 25 13.12 18.29 12.58
N LYS A 26 14.11 18.78 13.32
CA LYS A 26 15.27 17.99 13.76
C LYS A 26 14.80 16.77 14.55
N GLY A 27 15.11 15.56 14.06
CA GLY A 27 14.70 14.29 14.65
C GLY A 27 13.42 13.68 14.07
N MET A 28 12.74 14.38 13.16
CA MET A 28 11.59 13.86 12.41
C MET A 28 12.03 13.47 11.00
N VAL A 29 11.64 12.29 10.54
CA VAL A 29 11.76 11.90 9.13
C VAL A 29 10.39 12.12 8.49
N TYR A 30 10.18 13.26 7.83
CA TYR A 30 9.15 13.30 6.80
C TYR A 30 9.77 12.65 5.58
N ILE A 31 9.30 11.45 5.24
CA ILE A 31 9.79 10.72 4.08
C ILE A 31 9.35 11.50 2.84
N HIS A 32 10.18 12.46 2.41
CA HIS A 32 10.10 13.06 1.08
C HIS A 32 10.68 12.04 0.10
N GLY A 33 9.95 10.95 -0.08
CA GLY A 33 10.28 9.84 -0.96
C GLY A 33 9.15 9.68 -1.95
N THR A 34 9.41 10.06 -3.19
CA THR A 34 8.52 9.92 -4.36
C THR A 34 8.18 8.47 -4.72
N THR A 35 8.63 7.49 -3.93
CA THR A 35 8.27 6.08 -4.11
C THR A 35 8.27 5.38 -2.76
N THR A 36 7.08 5.06 -2.27
CA THR A 36 6.85 4.11 -1.18
C THR A 36 6.95 2.66 -1.67
N LYS A 37 7.82 2.38 -2.65
CA LYS A 37 7.99 1.05 -3.23
C LYS A 37 9.20 0.37 -2.61
N MET A 38 9.06 -0.88 -2.25
CA MET A 38 10.16 -1.72 -1.78
C MET A 38 10.10 -3.11 -2.40
N THR A 39 11.24 -3.77 -2.49
CA THR A 39 11.32 -5.17 -2.92
C THR A 39 11.21 -6.08 -1.70
N VAL A 40 10.26 -7.01 -1.75
CA VAL A 40 10.03 -8.04 -0.73
C VAL A 40 10.12 -9.42 -1.37
N CYS A 41 10.30 -10.45 -0.54
CA CYS A 41 10.23 -11.83 -0.97
C CYS A 41 8.92 -12.46 -0.49
N ILE A 42 8.16 -13.07 -1.40
CA ILE A 42 6.92 -13.81 -1.14
C ILE A 42 6.99 -15.10 -1.94
N ASP A 43 6.70 -16.26 -1.32
CA ASP A 43 6.83 -17.59 -1.93
C ASP A 43 8.18 -17.82 -2.67
N ASN A 44 9.28 -17.35 -2.07
CA ASN A 44 10.65 -17.41 -2.62
C ASN A 44 10.90 -16.60 -3.91
N ALA A 45 9.98 -15.71 -4.29
CA ALA A 45 10.15 -14.81 -5.43
C ALA A 45 10.17 -13.34 -4.99
N GLN A 46 10.87 -12.49 -5.75
CA GLN A 46 10.89 -11.05 -5.47
C GLN A 46 9.65 -10.36 -6.03
N HIS A 47 9.03 -9.53 -5.20
CA HIS A 47 7.84 -8.75 -5.55
C HIS A 47 8.00 -7.30 -5.13
N THR A 48 7.26 -6.43 -5.81
CA THR A 48 7.10 -5.04 -5.40
C THR A 48 6.01 -4.94 -4.34
N LEU A 49 6.34 -4.34 -3.20
CA LEU A 49 5.41 -3.91 -2.16
C LEU A 49 5.34 -2.38 -2.17
N ILE A 50 4.14 -1.83 -2.22
CA ILE A 50 3.87 -0.40 -2.14
C ILE A 50 3.36 -0.13 -0.72
N ILE A 51 4.01 0.76 0.01
CA ILE A 51 3.56 1.21 1.33
C ILE A 51 2.63 2.41 1.11
N ASP A 52 1.35 2.28 1.42
CA ASP A 52 0.39 3.35 1.24
C ASP A 52 -0.31 3.65 2.55
N SER A 53 0.18 4.67 3.26
CA SER A 53 -0.42 5.09 4.52
C SER A 53 -1.84 5.66 4.38
N GLY A 54 -2.29 5.94 3.14
CA GLY A 54 -3.66 6.34 2.84
C GLY A 54 -4.60 5.16 2.61
N ALA A 55 -4.08 3.95 2.48
CA ALA A 55 -4.91 2.77 2.24
C ALA A 55 -5.56 2.27 3.53
N HIS A 56 -6.84 1.89 3.41
CA HIS A 56 -7.60 1.37 4.55
C HIS A 56 -7.17 -0.06 4.94
N CYS A 57 -6.73 -0.85 3.96
CA CYS A 57 -6.32 -2.24 4.14
C CYS A 57 -5.27 -2.62 3.10
N CYS A 58 -4.57 -3.72 3.35
CA CYS A 58 -3.60 -4.26 2.42
C CYS A 58 -4.32 -4.93 1.24
N ILE A 59 -3.91 -4.62 0.02
CA ILE A 59 -4.59 -5.09 -1.20
C ILE A 59 -3.62 -5.69 -2.21
N VAL A 60 -4.15 -6.52 -3.09
CA VAL A 60 -3.45 -7.05 -4.26
C VAL A 60 -4.44 -7.24 -5.40
N ALA A 61 -4.00 -6.96 -6.63
CA ALA A 61 -4.84 -7.22 -7.80
C ALA A 61 -4.94 -8.71 -8.13
N ARG A 62 -6.11 -9.10 -8.62
CA ARG A 62 -6.40 -10.46 -9.08
C ARG A 62 -5.47 -10.89 -10.22
N ASN A 63 -5.26 -10.02 -11.19
CA ASN A 63 -4.40 -10.30 -12.34
C ASN A 63 -2.93 -10.51 -11.91
N TYR A 64 -2.45 -9.71 -10.96
CA TYR A 64 -1.11 -9.82 -10.41
C TYR A 64 -0.93 -11.15 -9.68
N LEU A 65 -1.91 -11.56 -8.87
CA LEU A 65 -1.87 -12.87 -8.23
C LEU A 65 -1.83 -14.02 -9.24
N ASP A 66 -2.66 -13.97 -10.28
CA ASP A 66 -2.75 -15.04 -11.27
C ASP A 66 -1.48 -15.18 -12.12
N ASN A 67 -0.82 -14.06 -12.42
CA ASN A 67 0.43 -14.04 -13.19
C ASN A 67 1.64 -14.53 -12.38
N HIS A 68 1.61 -14.37 -11.06
CA HIS A 68 2.77 -14.64 -10.20
C HIS A 68 2.63 -15.88 -9.31
N PHE A 69 1.41 -16.36 -9.04
CA PHE A 69 1.17 -17.46 -8.11
C PHE A 69 0.26 -18.52 -8.73
N ALA A 70 0.85 -19.65 -9.12
CA ALA A 70 0.10 -20.81 -9.59
C ALA A 70 -0.88 -21.31 -8.51
N ASN A 71 -2.09 -21.69 -8.93
CA ASN A 71 -3.14 -22.22 -8.05
C ASN A 71 -3.66 -21.27 -6.96
N CYS A 72 -3.47 -19.95 -7.10
CA CYS A 72 -3.94 -18.98 -6.10
C CYS A 72 -5.45 -19.09 -5.81
N LYS A 73 -6.27 -19.50 -6.82
CA LYS A 73 -7.71 -19.78 -6.67
C LYS A 73 -8.07 -20.75 -5.53
N LYS A 74 -7.20 -21.72 -5.23
CA LYS A 74 -7.46 -22.72 -4.17
C LYS A 74 -7.13 -22.21 -2.76
N LYS A 75 -6.45 -21.06 -2.65
CA LYS A 75 -5.99 -20.46 -1.40
C LYS A 75 -6.72 -19.14 -1.09
N LEU A 76 -7.83 -18.89 -1.79
CA LEU A 76 -8.67 -17.72 -1.57
C LEU A 76 -9.71 -17.98 -0.50
N PHE A 77 -9.86 -17.05 0.42
CA PHE A 77 -10.94 -17.05 1.39
C PHE A 77 -12.07 -16.10 0.92
N PRO A 78 -13.34 -16.45 1.16
CA PRO A 78 -14.45 -15.59 0.78
C PRO A 78 -14.43 -14.29 1.58
N THR A 79 -14.68 -13.16 0.91
CA THR A 79 -14.86 -11.85 1.57
C THR A 79 -16.34 -11.48 1.65
N LYS A 80 -16.72 -10.79 2.74
CA LYS A 80 -18.09 -10.29 2.94
C LYS A 80 -18.31 -8.90 2.36
N GLU A 81 -17.25 -8.09 2.32
CA GLU A 81 -17.28 -6.75 1.78
C GLU A 81 -17.04 -6.81 0.27
N LYS A 82 -17.81 -6.02 -0.50
CA LYS A 82 -17.78 -6.06 -1.98
C LYS A 82 -17.30 -4.79 -2.64
N ASN A 83 -17.39 -3.63 -1.97
CA ASN A 83 -17.23 -2.34 -2.62
C ASN A 83 -16.27 -1.44 -1.85
N PHE A 84 -15.15 -1.09 -2.48
CA PHE A 84 -14.17 -0.12 -1.99
C PHE A 84 -14.21 1.12 -2.87
N LYS A 85 -13.75 2.26 -2.34
CA LYS A 85 -13.61 3.50 -3.11
C LYS A 85 -12.14 3.87 -3.19
N SER A 86 -11.64 4.07 -4.40
CA SER A 86 -10.36 4.71 -4.66
C SER A 86 -10.57 6.11 -5.21
N ALA A 87 -9.47 6.85 -5.42
CA ALA A 87 -9.51 8.12 -6.12
C ALA A 87 -9.98 7.98 -7.59
N SER A 88 -9.85 6.79 -8.18
CA SER A 88 -10.21 6.51 -9.58
C SER A 88 -11.61 5.91 -9.76
N GLY A 89 -12.28 5.49 -8.68
CA GLY A 89 -13.64 4.96 -8.78
C GLY A 89 -13.99 3.93 -7.71
N LYS A 90 -14.95 3.07 -8.04
CA LYS A 90 -15.34 1.93 -7.19
C LYS A 90 -14.48 0.72 -7.56
N MET A 91 -13.96 0.04 -6.56
CA MET A 91 -13.22 -1.22 -6.71
C MET A 91 -14.05 -2.37 -6.14
N THR A 92 -14.01 -3.51 -6.79
CA THR A 92 -14.73 -4.71 -6.35
C THR A 92 -13.78 -5.70 -5.70
N SER A 93 -14.10 -6.14 -4.49
CA SER A 93 -13.35 -7.18 -3.80
C SER A 93 -13.90 -8.57 -4.10
N ILE A 94 -12.99 -9.50 -4.34
CA ILE A 94 -13.30 -10.88 -4.75
C ILE A 94 -13.15 -11.85 -3.57
N ALA A 95 -12.04 -11.72 -2.85
CA ALA A 95 -11.59 -12.67 -1.84
C ALA A 95 -10.50 -12.05 -0.96
N THR A 96 -10.02 -12.79 0.04
CA THR A 96 -8.76 -12.49 0.72
C THR A 96 -7.73 -13.60 0.50
N VAL A 97 -6.45 -13.26 0.62
CA VAL A 97 -5.33 -14.20 0.58
C VAL A 97 -4.32 -13.85 1.66
N ILE A 98 -3.78 -14.85 2.35
CA ILE A 98 -2.74 -14.67 3.36
C ILE A 98 -1.39 -14.97 2.73
N LYS A 99 -0.41 -14.08 2.92
CA LYS A 99 0.97 -14.24 2.44
C LYS A 99 1.98 -13.95 3.55
N GLU A 100 3.07 -14.72 3.55
CA GLU A 100 4.27 -14.34 4.28
C GLU A 100 5.10 -13.37 3.42
N ILE A 101 5.32 -12.18 3.93
CA ILE A 101 6.17 -11.15 3.34
C ILE A 101 7.50 -11.17 4.08
N ILE A 102 8.58 -11.39 3.34
CA ILE A 102 9.94 -11.34 3.86
C ILE A 102 10.58 -10.04 3.36
N ILE A 103 10.80 -9.11 4.28
CA ILE A 103 11.49 -7.86 4.02
C ILE A 103 12.99 -8.07 4.31
N PRO A 104 13.87 -7.98 3.30
CA PRO A 104 15.30 -8.09 3.51
C PRO A 104 15.81 -6.87 4.27
N HIS A 105 16.51 -7.09 5.39
CA HIS A 105 17.12 -6.03 6.17
C HIS A 105 18.55 -6.42 6.58
N ARG A 106 19.43 -5.41 6.68
CA ARG A 106 20.89 -5.60 6.81
C ARG A 106 21.31 -6.43 8.04
N LYS A 107 20.47 -6.47 9.08
CA LYS A 107 20.73 -7.19 10.33
C LYS A 107 19.93 -8.51 10.47
N GLY A 108 19.31 -8.96 9.38
CA GLY A 108 18.38 -10.09 9.38
C GLY A 108 17.05 -9.69 8.75
N ASN A 109 16.30 -10.67 8.28
CA ASN A 109 15.03 -10.45 7.58
C ASN A 109 13.90 -10.19 8.58
N ILE A 110 12.99 -9.29 8.20
CA ILE A 110 11.71 -9.09 8.89
C ILE A 110 10.68 -9.96 8.17
N ARG A 111 9.89 -10.72 8.91
CA ARG A 111 8.83 -11.58 8.39
C ARG A 111 7.49 -11.08 8.89
N LEU A 112 6.54 -10.88 7.98
CA LEU A 112 5.17 -10.46 8.28
C LEU A 112 4.21 -11.47 7.66
N ILE A 113 3.23 -11.94 8.43
CA ILE A 113 2.10 -12.70 7.88
C ILE A 113 0.95 -11.72 7.74
N GLN A 114 0.56 -11.44 6.49
CA GLN A 114 -0.41 -10.41 6.18
C GLN A 114 -1.55 -10.98 5.35
N GLU A 115 -2.77 -10.58 5.71
CA GLU A 115 -3.94 -10.79 4.86
C GLU A 115 -4.07 -9.64 3.86
N PHE A 116 -4.28 -10.00 2.60
CA PHE A 116 -4.51 -9.09 1.50
C PHE A 116 -5.91 -9.29 0.94
N LEU A 117 -6.61 -8.18 0.76
CA LEU A 117 -7.84 -8.16 -0.01
C LEU A 117 -7.51 -8.24 -1.51
N VAL A 118 -8.14 -9.17 -2.20
CA VAL A 118 -7.99 -9.37 -3.64
C VAL A 118 -9.03 -8.53 -4.36
N LEU A 119 -8.57 -7.59 -5.18
CA LEU A 119 -9.43 -6.70 -5.96
C LEU A 119 -9.45 -7.10 -7.43
N ASP A 120 -10.61 -6.91 -8.06
CA ASP A 120 -10.80 -7.07 -9.50
C ASP A 120 -10.34 -5.81 -10.24
N GLU A 121 -9.03 -5.57 -10.22
CA GLU A 121 -8.41 -4.38 -10.79
C GLU A 121 -7.15 -4.75 -11.55
N ASP A 122 -6.95 -4.13 -12.72
CA ASP A 122 -5.82 -4.48 -13.59
C ASP A 122 -4.60 -3.57 -13.42
N HIS A 123 -4.78 -2.41 -12.79
CA HIS A 123 -3.75 -1.37 -12.72
C HIS A 123 -2.78 -1.51 -11.55
N ILE A 124 -3.08 -2.35 -10.55
CA ILE A 124 -2.21 -2.54 -9.38
C ILE A 124 -1.11 -3.56 -9.73
N GLN A 125 0.13 -3.09 -9.78
CA GLN A 125 1.30 -3.90 -10.12
C GLN A 125 2.17 -4.22 -8.90
N GLY A 126 1.62 -5.02 -7.99
CA GLY A 126 2.32 -5.42 -6.77
C GLY A 126 1.37 -5.68 -5.62
N PHE A 127 1.97 -5.88 -4.44
CA PHE A 127 1.25 -5.85 -3.17
C PHE A 127 1.21 -4.42 -2.66
N LEU A 128 0.13 -4.05 -1.97
CA LEU A 128 0.02 -2.77 -1.29
C LEU A 128 -0.24 -3.01 0.19
N LEU A 129 0.61 -2.40 1.02
CA LEU A 129 0.59 -2.44 2.48
C LEU A 129 0.00 -1.16 3.05
#